data_AF-A0A521UGR0-F1
#
_entry.id   AF-A0A521UGR0-F1
#
_cell.length_a   1.000
_cell.length_b   1.000
_cell.length_c   1.000
_cell.angle_alpha   90.00
_cell.angle_beta   90.00
_cell.angle_gamma   90.00
#
_symmetry.space_group_name_H-M   'P 1'
#
loop_
_entity.id
_entity.type
_entity.pdbx_description
1 polymer ?
#
loop_
_entity_poly.entity_id
_entity_poly.type
_entity_poly.pdbx_seq_one_letter_code
_entity_poly.pdbx_strand_id
1 'polypeptide(L)'
;MLVGFRRNPMLVGFRRNPMLVEMKDKAPFPTSQRSNVTRNVRPLRSRQGQGGVISTNRRPLRGLKLTALYSVAPGHFAFLLNHLTQAQKTLVTMLETHFFQVVWGWIILAVLLVPVQLKITAPYGRHTNRKWGITLPYRWGWMLMEIVSPLTFTHFFYHGTGAKTEALRFIFVLWIAHYLNRSLLYPLRAKMGGKRVPAVIVGSAAFFNLVNGFVNGYFLGNLAEGYTNGWFFTPQFIGGTALFFMGAAVNIHSDNILLGLRKPGEPGYKIPQGGLFRYISCPNLFGEIVEWTGFAILCWNLPAASFAIWTAANLVPRALSHHRWYRQNFKDYPAERKAVIPGVL
;
A
#
# COMPACT_ATOMS: atom_id res chain seq x y z
N MET A 1 -44.61 -2.06 54.43
CA MET A 1 -43.56 -3.01 54.04
C MET A 1 -42.34 -2.18 53.61
N LEU A 2 -41.42 -1.71 54.46
CA LEU A 2 -40.59 -2.40 55.46
C LEU A 2 -39.92 -3.66 54.91
N VAL A 3 -38.66 -3.52 54.46
CA VAL A 3 -37.40 -4.23 54.75
C VAL A 3 -36.44 -3.81 53.61
N GLY A 4 -35.22 -3.30 53.77
CA GLY A 4 -34.29 -3.30 54.88
C GLY A 4 -32.88 -3.50 54.31
N PHE A 5 -32.05 -2.46 54.45
CA PHE A 5 -30.58 -2.41 54.37
C PHE A 5 -29.80 -3.73 54.34
N ARG A 6 -28.72 -3.77 53.53
CA ARG A 6 -27.36 -4.15 54.01
C ARG A 6 -26.27 -3.41 53.23
N ARG A 7 -25.47 -2.61 53.95
CA ARG A 7 -24.12 -2.15 53.60
C ARG A 7 -23.09 -3.08 54.25
N ASN A 8 -21.87 -3.05 53.70
CA ASN A 8 -20.55 -3.37 54.28
C ASN A 8 -20.12 -4.86 54.40
N PRO A 9 -18.81 -5.16 54.60
CA PRO A 9 -17.58 -4.52 54.08
C PRO A 9 -16.44 -5.55 53.73
N MET A 10 -15.30 -5.06 53.25
CA MET A 10 -13.92 -5.59 53.37
C MET A 10 -13.57 -7.06 53.03
N LEU A 11 -12.55 -7.22 52.17
CA LEU A 11 -11.35 -8.07 52.34
C LEU A 11 -10.41 -7.79 51.14
N VAL A 12 -9.45 -6.86 51.25
CA VAL A 12 -8.01 -7.14 51.48
C VAL A 12 -7.61 -8.59 51.14
N GLY A 13 -6.84 -8.74 50.07
CA GLY A 13 -6.29 -10.02 49.63
C GLY A 13 -5.23 -9.84 48.57
N PHE A 14 -4.06 -9.36 48.99
CA PHE A 14 -2.79 -9.49 48.27
C PHE A 14 -2.64 -10.92 47.72
N ARG A 15 -2.60 -11.10 46.41
CA ARG A 15 -1.70 -12.07 45.79
C ARG A 15 -1.02 -11.42 44.59
N ARG A 16 0.17 -10.87 44.86
CA ARG A 16 1.29 -10.96 43.94
C ARG A 16 1.34 -12.41 43.46
N ASN A 17 1.23 -12.65 42.16
CA ASN A 17 1.83 -13.85 41.60
C ASN A 17 2.88 -13.41 40.57
N PRO A 18 4.15 -13.68 40.87
CA PRO A 18 5.28 -13.37 40.01
C PRO A 18 5.28 -14.37 38.86
N MET A 19 5.73 -13.95 37.69
CA MET A 19 6.44 -14.78 36.70
C MET A 19 6.99 -13.82 35.64
N LEU A 20 7.89 -12.94 36.11
CA LEU A 20 8.98 -12.44 35.27
C LEU A 20 9.85 -13.66 34.96
N VAL A 21 9.64 -14.26 33.79
CA VAL A 21 10.63 -15.19 33.23
C VAL A 21 11.76 -14.32 32.70
N GLU A 22 12.71 -14.11 33.59
CA GLU A 22 14.02 -13.55 33.35
C GLU A 22 14.76 -14.44 32.32
N MET A 23 14.89 -13.96 31.08
CA MET A 23 15.85 -14.55 30.14
C MET A 23 17.22 -13.95 30.43
N LYS A 24 18.03 -14.75 31.13
CA LYS A 24 19.44 -14.52 31.42
C LYS A 24 20.25 -14.14 30.18
N ASP A 25 21.00 -13.06 30.36
CA ASP A 25 22.31 -12.70 29.84
C ASP A 25 22.95 -13.61 28.78
N LYS A 26 23.17 -13.01 27.61
CA LYS A 26 24.34 -13.30 26.76
C LYS A 26 25.10 -12.01 26.49
N ALA A 27 26.20 -11.88 27.25
CA ALA A 27 27.49 -11.23 27.03
C ALA A 27 27.59 -9.85 26.33
N PRO A 28 28.53 -8.98 26.76
CA PRO A 28 28.60 -7.58 26.36
C PRO A 28 29.16 -7.37 24.95
N PHE A 29 28.65 -6.34 24.28
CA PHE A 29 29.20 -5.81 23.03
C PHE A 29 30.63 -5.26 23.24
N PRO A 30 31.57 -5.49 22.31
CA PRO A 30 32.86 -4.83 22.34
C PRO A 30 32.71 -3.36 21.92
N THR A 31 33.19 -2.47 22.80
CA THR A 31 33.45 -1.05 22.55
C THR A 31 34.30 -0.86 21.30
N SER A 32 33.77 -0.17 20.30
CA SER A 32 34.55 0.30 19.16
C SER A 32 35.42 1.48 19.57
N GLN A 33 36.73 1.29 19.46
CA GLN A 33 37.73 2.36 19.54
C GLN A 33 37.44 3.40 18.45
N ARG A 34 37.24 4.66 18.86
CA ARG A 34 37.33 5.82 17.98
C ARG A 34 38.81 6.09 17.71
N SER A 35 39.27 5.84 16.48
CA SER A 35 40.54 6.37 16.01
C SER A 35 40.37 7.83 15.60
N ASN A 36 41.03 8.72 16.32
CA ASN A 36 41.20 10.12 15.96
C ASN A 36 42.16 10.21 14.76
N VAL A 37 41.65 10.58 13.59
CA VAL A 37 42.49 11.03 12.47
C VAL A 37 42.43 12.55 12.41
N THR A 38 43.42 13.17 13.03
CA THR A 38 43.75 14.60 12.90
C THR A 38 44.23 14.88 11.48
N ARG A 39 43.46 15.64 10.68
CA ARG A 39 43.94 16.24 9.43
C ARG A 39 44.73 17.51 9.75
N ASN A 40 46.04 17.42 9.58
CA ASN A 40 46.95 18.57 9.57
C ASN A 40 46.66 19.45 8.35
N VAL A 41 46.28 20.70 8.60
CA VAL A 41 46.23 21.78 7.61
C VAL A 41 47.60 22.48 7.62
N ARG A 42 48.34 22.40 6.52
CA ARG A 42 49.50 23.30 6.28
C ARG A 42 49.08 24.34 5.23
N PRO A 43 49.29 25.65 5.47
CA PRO A 43 49.09 26.67 4.47
C PRO A 43 50.35 26.83 3.61
N LEU A 44 50.20 26.93 2.29
CA LEU A 44 51.30 27.31 1.41
C LEU A 44 51.07 28.73 0.86
N ARG A 45 52.09 29.55 1.15
CA ARG A 45 52.26 30.96 0.84
C ARG A 45 52.31 31.25 -0.65
N SER A 46 51.87 32.46 -0.97
CA SER A 46 52.14 33.24 -2.18
C SER A 46 53.64 33.34 -2.51
N ARG A 47 53.99 33.18 -3.79
CA ARG A 47 55.21 33.74 -4.39
C ARG A 47 54.88 34.30 -5.77
N GLN A 48 55.09 35.61 -5.92
CA GLN A 48 55.28 36.30 -7.19
C GLN A 48 56.62 35.88 -7.81
N GLY A 49 56.71 35.86 -9.14
CA GLY A 49 58.00 35.90 -9.85
C GLY A 49 58.03 35.32 -11.27
N GLN A 50 57.91 36.22 -12.24
CA GLN A 50 58.66 36.29 -13.51
C GLN A 50 58.46 35.24 -14.64
N GLY A 51 57.98 35.75 -15.78
CA GLY A 51 58.78 35.83 -17.02
C GLY A 51 59.06 34.54 -17.78
N GLY A 52 58.22 34.20 -18.74
CA GLY A 52 58.51 33.19 -19.76
C GLY A 52 57.61 33.37 -20.99
N VAL A 53 58.14 34.04 -22.01
CA VAL A 53 57.51 34.20 -23.33
C VAL A 53 57.54 32.85 -24.04
N ILE A 54 56.36 32.24 -24.26
CA ILE A 54 56.20 31.12 -25.18
C ILE A 54 55.24 31.55 -26.29
N SER A 55 55.83 31.75 -27.47
CA SER A 55 55.17 31.92 -28.76
C SER A 55 54.18 30.77 -29.00
N THR A 56 52.88 31.09 -29.03
CA THR A 56 51.87 30.19 -29.57
C THR A 56 51.27 30.82 -30.82
N ASN A 57 51.51 30.12 -31.92
CA ASN A 57 51.16 30.46 -33.29
C ASN A 57 49.63 30.64 -33.42
N ARG A 58 49.14 31.89 -33.44
CA ARG A 58 47.72 32.19 -33.66
C ARG A 58 47.38 31.98 -35.14
N ARG A 59 46.75 30.86 -35.47
CA ARG A 59 45.85 30.79 -36.64
C ARG A 59 44.45 31.26 -36.20
N PRO A 60 43.81 32.21 -36.89
CA PRO A 60 42.44 32.58 -36.59
C PRO A 60 41.50 31.49 -37.12
N LEU A 61 40.94 30.65 -36.24
CA LEU A 61 39.77 29.86 -36.57
C LEU A 61 38.59 30.83 -36.69
N ARG A 62 38.33 31.24 -37.93
CA ARG A 62 37.10 31.92 -38.37
C ARG A 62 35.89 31.16 -37.82
N GLY A 63 34.91 31.94 -37.34
CA GLY A 63 33.75 31.51 -36.57
C GLY A 63 33.12 30.17 -36.98
N LEU A 64 33.12 29.23 -36.03
CA LEU A 64 31.98 28.33 -35.90
C LEU A 64 30.83 29.16 -35.35
N LYS A 65 29.94 29.62 -36.22
CA LYS A 65 28.64 30.12 -35.79
C LYS A 65 27.97 29.02 -34.97
N LEU A 66 27.58 29.35 -33.75
CA LEU A 66 26.76 28.57 -32.84
C LEU A 66 25.30 28.40 -33.35
N THR A 67 25.11 28.27 -34.67
CA THR A 67 23.81 28.13 -35.34
C THR A 67 23.61 26.74 -35.96
N ALA A 68 24.55 25.81 -35.79
CA ALA A 68 24.45 24.45 -36.34
C ALA A 68 23.71 23.44 -35.44
N LEU A 69 23.17 23.87 -34.28
CA LEU A 69 22.38 23.01 -33.39
C LEU A 69 20.86 23.27 -33.47
N TYR A 70 20.41 24.19 -34.34
CA TYR A 70 18.99 24.52 -34.54
C TYR A 70 18.49 24.30 -35.97
N SER A 71 19.08 23.36 -36.70
CA SER A 71 18.59 22.95 -38.01
C SER A 71 18.29 21.45 -38.06
N VAL A 72 17.54 20.94 -37.07
CA VAL A 72 16.73 19.74 -37.35
C VAL A 72 15.66 20.22 -38.33
N ALA A 73 15.74 19.76 -39.58
CA ALA A 73 14.81 20.13 -40.63
C ALA A 73 13.36 20.02 -40.09
N PRO A 74 12.53 21.08 -40.17
CA PRO A 74 11.17 21.09 -39.62
C PRO A 74 10.33 19.87 -40.06
N GLY A 75 10.61 19.34 -41.26
CA GLY A 75 9.98 18.12 -41.79
C GLY A 75 10.33 16.84 -41.04
N HIS A 76 11.55 16.65 -40.53
CA HIS A 76 11.92 15.45 -39.75
C HIS A 76 11.26 15.45 -38.37
N PHE A 77 11.20 16.62 -37.72
CA PHE A 77 10.51 16.75 -36.43
C PHE A 77 9.00 16.54 -36.58
N ALA A 78 8.37 17.16 -37.59
CA ALA A 78 6.95 16.95 -37.89
C ALA A 78 6.64 15.50 -38.27
N PHE A 79 7.52 14.84 -39.04
CA PHE A 79 7.40 13.43 -39.38
C PHE A 79 7.44 12.54 -38.12
N LEU A 80 8.41 12.78 -37.23
CA LEU A 80 8.55 12.04 -35.98
C LEU A 80 7.33 12.24 -35.07
N LEU A 81 6.84 13.48 -34.93
CA LEU A 81 5.63 13.78 -34.17
C LEU A 81 4.39 13.08 -34.75
N ASN A 82 4.24 13.07 -36.08
CA ASN A 82 3.14 12.35 -36.73
C ASN A 82 3.24 10.84 -36.49
N HIS A 83 4.44 10.27 -36.55
CA HIS A 83 4.65 8.83 -36.27
C HIS A 83 4.35 8.48 -34.82
N LEU A 84 4.78 9.32 -33.88
CA LEU A 84 4.45 9.17 -32.46
C LEU A 84 2.94 9.28 -32.23
N THR A 85 2.28 10.23 -32.89
CA THR A 85 0.82 10.42 -32.78
C THR A 85 0.07 9.22 -33.37
N GLN A 86 0.51 8.68 -34.50
CA GLN A 86 -0.11 7.49 -35.11
C GLN A 86 0.14 6.24 -34.27
N ALA A 87 1.37 6.03 -33.78
CA ALA A 87 1.68 4.93 -32.87
C ALA A 87 0.82 5.02 -31.60
N GLN A 88 0.65 6.21 -31.04
CA GLN A 88 -0.22 6.44 -29.88
C GLN A 88 -1.67 6.09 -30.19
N LYS A 89 -2.21 6.53 -31.33
CA LYS A 89 -3.58 6.19 -31.76
C LYS A 89 -3.76 4.67 -31.89
N THR A 90 -2.85 3.99 -32.59
CA THR A 90 -2.89 2.54 -32.73
C THR A 90 -2.85 1.83 -31.38
N LEU A 91 -2.00 2.28 -30.46
CA LEU A 91 -1.91 1.73 -29.10
C LEU A 91 -3.21 1.92 -28.31
N VAL A 92 -3.84 3.09 -28.40
CA VAL A 92 -5.13 3.36 -27.73
C VAL A 92 -6.23 2.47 -28.31
N THR A 93 -6.33 2.35 -29.63
CA THR A 93 -7.32 1.49 -30.28
C THR A 93 -7.11 0.02 -29.93
N MET A 94 -5.86 -0.45 -29.90
CA MET A 94 -5.53 -1.81 -29.44
C MET A 94 -5.92 -2.01 -27.97
N LEU A 95 -5.65 -1.03 -27.10
CA LEU A 95 -6.04 -1.10 -25.70
C LEU A 95 -7.56 -1.19 -25.54
N GLU A 96 -8.33 -0.35 -26.23
CA GLU A 96 -9.80 -0.37 -26.20
C GLU A 96 -10.35 -1.71 -26.65
N THR A 97 -9.80 -2.25 -27.74
CA THR A 97 -10.21 -3.54 -28.32
C THR A 97 -9.92 -4.71 -27.37
N HIS A 98 -8.77 -4.67 -26.68
CA HIS A 98 -8.29 -5.77 -25.84
C HIS A 98 -8.45 -5.52 -24.34
N PHE A 99 -9.11 -4.44 -23.92
CA PHE A 99 -9.18 -4.01 -22.53
C PHE A 99 -9.70 -5.12 -21.60
N PHE A 100 -10.82 -5.75 -21.96
CA PHE A 100 -11.38 -6.82 -21.13
C PHE A 100 -10.52 -8.08 -21.12
N GLN A 101 -9.75 -8.36 -22.17
CA GLN A 101 -8.79 -9.47 -22.18
C GLN A 101 -7.64 -9.20 -21.19
N VAL A 102 -7.18 -7.95 -21.10
CA VAL A 102 -6.21 -7.54 -20.07
C VAL A 102 -6.79 -7.74 -18.67
N VAL A 103 -8.05 -7.35 -18.43
CA VAL A 103 -8.71 -7.55 -17.12
C VAL A 103 -8.90 -9.03 -16.80
N TRP A 104 -9.28 -9.86 -17.77
CA TRP A 104 -9.36 -11.32 -17.57
C TRP A 104 -7.99 -11.94 -17.28
N GLY A 105 -6.95 -11.56 -18.02
CA GLY A 105 -5.58 -11.98 -17.74
C GLY A 105 -5.14 -11.57 -16.34
N TRP A 106 -5.54 -10.37 -15.89
CA TRP A 106 -5.29 -9.88 -14.54
C TRP A 106 -6.00 -10.73 -13.47
N ILE A 107 -7.26 -11.13 -13.70
CA ILE A 107 -8.00 -12.03 -12.81
C ILE A 107 -7.34 -13.41 -12.74
N ILE A 108 -6.97 -13.98 -13.89
CA ILE A 108 -6.32 -15.30 -13.96
C ILE A 108 -5.01 -15.27 -13.17
N LEU A 109 -4.21 -14.21 -13.33
CA LEU A 109 -2.98 -14.03 -12.56
C LEU A 109 -3.26 -14.04 -11.04
N ALA A 110 -4.31 -13.36 -10.59
CA ALA A 110 -4.71 -13.35 -9.17
C ALA A 110 -4.92 -14.77 -8.63
N VAL A 111 -5.70 -15.58 -9.37
CA VAL A 111 -6.06 -16.94 -9.00
C VAL A 111 -4.84 -17.86 -9.00
N LEU A 112 -3.99 -17.75 -10.03
CA LEU A 112 -2.76 -18.54 -10.14
C LEU A 112 -1.75 -18.26 -9.03
N LEU A 113 -1.77 -17.06 -8.44
CA LEU A 113 -0.91 -16.72 -7.31
C LEU A 113 -1.41 -17.27 -5.97
N VAL A 114 -2.69 -17.64 -5.82
CA VAL A 114 -3.24 -18.12 -4.54
C VAL A 114 -2.48 -19.34 -3.98
N PRO A 115 -2.19 -20.41 -4.74
CA PRO A 115 -1.42 -21.55 -4.24
C PRO A 115 -0.02 -21.16 -3.76
N VAL A 116 0.62 -20.20 -4.43
CA VAL A 116 1.93 -19.68 -4.04
C VAL A 116 1.81 -18.94 -2.71
N GLN A 117 0.80 -18.08 -2.54
CA GLN A 117 0.60 -17.30 -1.32
C GLN A 117 0.18 -18.14 -0.11
N LEU A 118 -0.48 -19.27 -0.34
CA LEU A 118 -0.80 -20.24 0.72
C LEU A 118 0.45 -20.94 1.27
N LYS A 119 1.48 -21.12 0.43
CA LYS A 119 2.77 -21.75 0.79
C LYS A 119 3.80 -20.75 1.26
N ILE A 120 3.88 -19.59 0.60
CA ILE A 120 4.89 -18.56 0.83
C ILE A 120 4.21 -17.33 1.41
N THR A 121 4.46 -17.07 2.69
CA THR A 121 3.92 -15.90 3.36
C THR A 121 4.77 -14.67 3.02
N ALA A 122 4.12 -13.61 2.55
CA ALA A 122 4.82 -12.38 2.18
C ALA A 122 5.60 -11.79 3.38
N PRO A 123 6.88 -11.42 3.20
CA PRO A 123 7.84 -11.17 4.28
C PRO A 123 7.73 -9.74 4.85
N TYR A 124 6.56 -9.36 5.36
CA TYR A 124 6.37 -8.06 5.99
C TYR A 124 5.45 -8.10 7.21
N GLY A 125 5.57 -7.08 8.07
CA GLY A 125 4.81 -6.99 9.32
C GLY A 125 5.33 -7.98 10.36
N ARG A 126 4.54 -9.02 10.66
CA ARG A 126 4.91 -10.07 11.62
C ARG A 126 5.71 -11.22 11.02
N HIS A 127 5.80 -11.26 9.69
CA HIS A 127 6.48 -12.28 8.92
C HIS A 127 7.78 -11.78 8.28
N THR A 128 8.27 -10.59 8.70
CA THR A 128 9.49 -9.99 8.16
C THR A 128 10.70 -10.89 8.39
N ASN A 129 11.51 -11.09 7.35
CA ASN A 129 12.83 -11.71 7.46
C ASN A 129 13.89 -10.86 6.73
N ARG A 130 15.18 -11.04 7.07
CA ARG A 130 16.28 -10.23 6.50
C ARG A 130 16.74 -10.68 5.09
N LYS A 131 16.13 -11.72 4.51
CA LYS A 131 16.62 -12.37 3.29
C LYS A 131 16.17 -11.70 1.98
N TRP A 132 15.28 -10.69 2.04
CA TRP A 132 14.67 -10.06 0.85
C TRP A 132 15.37 -8.76 0.39
N GLY A 133 16.66 -8.62 0.64
CA GLY A 133 17.48 -7.54 0.10
C GLY A 133 17.30 -6.18 0.80
N ILE A 134 17.31 -5.10 -0.01
CA ILE A 134 17.26 -3.71 0.48
C ILE A 134 15.93 -3.45 1.19
N THR A 135 15.98 -2.71 2.29
CA THR A 135 14.81 -2.42 3.12
C THR A 135 14.58 -0.92 3.29
N LEU A 136 13.30 -0.53 3.32
CA LEU A 136 12.86 0.84 3.56
C LEU A 136 12.22 0.98 4.94
N PRO A 137 12.22 2.17 5.55
CA PRO A 137 11.39 2.44 6.72
C PRO A 137 9.94 2.12 6.41
N TYR A 138 9.29 1.32 7.26
CA TYR A 138 7.97 0.74 6.96
C TYR A 138 6.92 1.79 6.60
N ARG A 139 6.89 2.93 7.33
CA ARG A 139 5.95 4.02 7.08
C ARG A 139 6.06 4.54 5.65
N TRP A 140 7.28 4.89 5.21
CA TRP A 140 7.52 5.42 3.87
C TRP A 140 7.28 4.39 2.78
N GLY A 141 7.72 3.14 2.99
CA GLY A 141 7.44 2.06 2.04
C GLY A 141 5.92 1.83 1.85
N TRP A 142 5.15 1.89 2.93
CA TRP A 142 3.69 1.76 2.87
C TRP A 142 3.03 2.94 2.14
N MET A 143 3.41 4.17 2.47
CA MET A 143 2.87 5.36 1.78
C MET A 143 3.19 5.31 0.27
N LEU A 144 4.43 4.97 -0.09
CA LEU A 144 4.87 4.89 -1.49
C LEU A 144 4.12 3.84 -2.30
N MET A 145 3.87 2.65 -1.76
CA MET A 145 3.15 1.61 -2.51
C MET A 145 1.65 1.92 -2.63
N GLU A 146 1.03 2.53 -1.62
CA GLU A 146 -0.41 2.77 -1.60
C GLU A 146 -0.85 4.04 -2.35
N ILE A 147 0.00 5.09 -2.37
CA ILE A 147 -0.35 6.37 -3.03
C ILE A 147 -0.47 6.24 -4.57
N VAL A 148 0.13 5.19 -5.15
CA VAL A 148 0.06 4.94 -6.60
C VAL A 148 -1.38 4.75 -7.06
N SER A 149 -2.20 4.00 -6.30
CA SER A 149 -3.58 3.70 -6.71
C SER A 149 -4.47 4.94 -6.88
N PRO A 150 -4.62 5.84 -5.89
CA PRO A 150 -5.46 7.03 -6.05
C PRO A 150 -4.92 7.97 -7.13
N LEU A 151 -3.60 8.07 -7.32
CA LEU A 151 -3.01 8.89 -8.37
C LEU A 151 -3.32 8.34 -9.76
N THR A 152 -3.07 7.04 -9.98
CA THR A 152 -3.33 6.39 -11.26
C THR A 152 -4.83 6.37 -11.58
N PHE A 153 -5.67 6.02 -10.61
CA PHE A 153 -7.12 6.02 -10.79
C PHE A 153 -7.63 7.43 -11.16
N THR A 154 -7.17 8.47 -10.45
CA THR A 154 -7.54 9.87 -10.74
C THR A 154 -7.11 10.31 -12.14
N HIS A 155 -5.88 9.97 -12.53
CA HIS A 155 -5.36 10.31 -13.85
C HIS A 155 -6.26 9.74 -14.95
N PHE A 156 -6.49 8.42 -14.96
CA PHE A 156 -7.27 7.76 -16.00
C PHE A 156 -8.77 8.07 -15.94
N PHE A 157 -9.33 8.28 -14.75
CA PHE A 157 -10.71 8.70 -14.61
C PHE A 157 -10.93 10.07 -15.27
N TYR A 158 -10.20 11.11 -14.86
CA TYR A 158 -10.46 12.48 -15.36
C TYR A 158 -9.93 12.77 -16.77
N HIS A 159 -8.90 12.06 -17.24
CA HIS A 159 -8.42 12.21 -18.63
C HIS A 159 -9.20 11.33 -19.62
N GLY A 160 -10.09 10.47 -19.13
CA GLY A 160 -10.95 9.67 -20.00
C GLY A 160 -12.06 10.51 -20.63
N THR A 161 -12.43 10.16 -21.87
CA THR A 161 -13.38 10.91 -22.72
C THR A 161 -14.84 10.76 -22.31
N GLY A 162 -15.18 9.77 -21.48
CA GLY A 162 -16.54 9.50 -21.03
C GLY A 162 -17.11 10.59 -20.12
N ALA A 163 -18.43 10.79 -20.17
CA ALA A 163 -19.11 11.75 -19.30
C ALA A 163 -19.01 11.35 -17.82
N LYS A 164 -18.71 12.29 -16.92
CA LYS A 164 -18.57 12.05 -15.48
C LYS A 164 -19.84 12.43 -14.73
N THR A 165 -20.83 11.54 -14.79
CA THR A 165 -22.09 11.65 -14.06
C THR A 165 -21.89 11.70 -12.55
N GLU A 166 -22.90 12.13 -11.79
CA GLU A 166 -22.80 12.22 -10.33
C GLU A 166 -22.63 10.83 -9.68
N ALA A 167 -23.21 9.79 -10.28
CA ALA A 167 -23.01 8.41 -9.85
C ALA A 167 -21.54 7.97 -9.98
N LEU A 168 -20.89 8.30 -11.11
CA LEU A 168 -19.47 8.02 -11.32
C LEU A 168 -18.57 8.84 -10.39
N ARG A 169 -18.90 10.11 -10.15
CA ARG A 169 -18.18 10.94 -9.18
C ARG A 169 -18.29 10.39 -7.76
N PHE A 170 -19.46 9.86 -7.37
CA PHE A 170 -19.64 9.21 -6.09
C PHE A 170 -18.75 7.95 -5.96
N ILE A 171 -18.73 7.08 -6.98
CA ILE A 171 -17.84 5.91 -7.04
C ILE A 171 -16.38 6.34 -6.91
N PHE A 172 -15.98 7.40 -7.63
CA PHE A 172 -14.65 7.99 -7.53
C PHE A 172 -14.33 8.44 -6.11
N VAL A 173 -15.25 9.16 -5.45
CA VAL A 173 -15.07 9.63 -4.07
C VAL A 173 -14.87 8.47 -3.09
N LEU A 174 -15.62 7.36 -3.24
CA LEU A 174 -15.41 6.18 -2.40
C LEU A 174 -14.00 5.59 -2.54
N TRP A 175 -13.51 5.47 -3.78
CA TRP A 175 -12.15 4.99 -4.04
C TRP A 175 -11.10 5.90 -3.38
N ILE A 176 -11.22 7.22 -3.58
CA ILE A 176 -10.29 8.19 -3.01
C ILE A 176 -10.38 8.21 -1.49
N ALA A 177 -11.58 8.15 -0.90
CA ALA A 177 -11.76 8.13 0.54
C ALA A 177 -11.07 6.92 1.18
N HIS A 178 -11.25 5.73 0.61
CA HIS A 178 -10.54 4.52 1.05
C HIS A 178 -9.02 4.72 0.98
N TYR A 179 -8.51 5.10 -0.19
CA TYR A 179 -7.07 5.20 -0.40
C TYR A 179 -6.43 6.39 0.34
N LEU A 180 -7.17 7.45 0.63
CA LEU A 180 -6.70 8.54 1.49
C LEU A 180 -6.47 8.02 2.92
N ASN A 181 -7.42 7.23 3.44
CA ASN A 181 -7.21 6.56 4.72
C ASN A 181 -6.03 5.58 4.65
N ARG A 182 -5.95 4.75 3.60
CA ARG A 182 -4.96 3.68 3.50
C ARG A 182 -3.53 4.17 3.25
N SER A 183 -3.36 5.16 2.39
CA SER A 183 -2.06 5.69 1.96
C SER A 183 -1.50 6.76 2.87
N LEU A 184 -2.36 7.58 3.52
CA LEU A 184 -1.91 8.69 4.36
C LEU A 184 -2.33 8.52 5.83
N LEU A 185 -3.63 8.47 6.13
CA LEU A 185 -4.10 8.56 7.52
C LEU A 185 -3.69 7.36 8.38
N TYR A 186 -3.78 6.15 7.85
CA TYR A 186 -3.40 4.92 8.54
C TYR A 186 -1.90 4.87 8.86
N PRO A 187 -0.96 5.00 7.89
CA PRO A 187 0.48 4.93 8.19
C PRO A 187 0.99 6.07 9.08
N LEU A 188 0.33 7.23 9.06
CA LEU A 188 0.62 8.32 9.99
C LEU A 188 0.22 7.98 11.43
N ARG A 189 -0.97 7.41 11.64
CA ARG A 189 -1.45 6.97 12.95
C ARG A 189 -0.72 5.72 13.46
N ALA A 190 -0.26 4.87 12.55
CA ALA A 190 0.31 3.60 12.93
C ALA A 190 1.67 3.72 13.63
N LYS A 191 1.76 3.06 14.80
CA LYS A 191 2.99 2.95 15.59
C LYS A 191 3.92 1.90 14.95
N MET A 192 4.73 2.35 13.99
CA MET A 192 5.60 1.53 13.13
C MET A 192 7.09 1.58 13.53
N GLY A 193 7.42 2.09 14.72
CA GLY A 193 8.80 2.39 15.17
C GLY A 193 9.79 1.25 14.90
N GLY A 194 10.90 1.56 14.23
CA GLY A 194 11.99 0.63 13.92
C GLY A 194 11.68 -0.46 12.89
N LYS A 195 10.42 -0.60 12.43
CA LYS A 195 10.05 -1.63 11.45
C LYS A 195 10.51 -1.24 10.05
N ARG A 196 10.89 -2.27 9.30
CA ARG A 196 11.31 -2.15 7.91
C ARG A 196 10.53 -3.09 7.01
N VAL A 197 10.41 -2.70 5.74
CA VAL A 197 9.76 -3.47 4.68
C VAL A 197 10.76 -3.67 3.52
N PRO A 198 10.84 -4.86 2.90
CA PRO A 198 11.69 -5.06 1.74
C PRO A 198 11.23 -4.20 0.55
N ALA A 199 12.18 -3.58 -0.16
CA ALA A 199 11.90 -2.69 -1.28
C ALA A 199 11.18 -3.40 -2.43
N VAL A 200 11.49 -4.69 -2.66
CA VAL A 200 10.79 -5.52 -3.65
C VAL A 200 9.31 -5.70 -3.35
N ILE A 201 8.91 -5.75 -2.07
CA ILE A 201 7.49 -5.81 -1.68
C ILE A 201 6.81 -4.48 -1.95
N VAL A 202 7.48 -3.37 -1.66
CA VAL A 202 6.98 -2.02 -2.00
C VAL A 202 6.80 -1.87 -3.50
N GLY A 203 7.79 -2.28 -4.30
CA GLY A 203 7.72 -2.23 -5.77
C GLY A 203 6.62 -3.12 -6.34
N SER A 204 6.46 -4.33 -5.83
CA SER A 204 5.38 -5.25 -6.26
C SER A 204 3.99 -4.69 -5.91
N ALA A 205 3.81 -4.13 -4.72
CA ALA A 205 2.55 -3.51 -4.32
C ALA A 205 2.26 -2.21 -5.11
N ALA A 206 3.29 -1.40 -5.38
CA ALA A 206 3.17 -0.24 -6.25
C ALA A 206 2.75 -0.63 -7.68
N PHE A 207 3.35 -1.68 -8.24
CA PHE A 207 2.97 -2.22 -9.54
C PHE A 207 1.52 -2.72 -9.55
N PHE A 208 1.12 -3.48 -8.52
CA PHE A 208 -0.28 -3.90 -8.36
C PHE A 208 -1.23 -2.68 -8.34
N ASN A 209 -0.94 -1.67 -7.53
CA ASN A 209 -1.76 -0.46 -7.41
C ASN A 209 -1.77 0.38 -8.69
N LEU A 210 -0.69 0.37 -9.48
CA LEU A 210 -0.64 0.97 -10.82
C LEU A 210 -1.62 0.26 -11.76
N VAL A 211 -1.54 -1.06 -11.88
CA VAL A 211 -2.43 -1.83 -12.77
C VAL A 211 -3.87 -1.72 -12.31
N ASN A 212 -4.14 -1.87 -11.01
CA ASN A 212 -5.48 -1.83 -10.43
C ASN A 212 -6.13 -0.45 -10.57
N GLY A 213 -5.37 0.62 -10.30
CA GLY A 213 -5.81 2.00 -10.49
C GLY A 213 -6.05 2.30 -11.98
N PHE A 214 -5.21 1.79 -12.87
CA PHE A 214 -5.38 1.92 -14.31
C PHE A 214 -6.65 1.23 -14.81
N VAL A 215 -6.86 -0.07 -14.54
CA VAL A 215 -8.02 -0.79 -15.11
C VAL A 215 -9.36 -0.21 -14.60
N ASN A 216 -9.45 0.14 -13.32
CA ASN A 216 -10.68 0.73 -12.77
C ASN A 216 -10.87 2.19 -13.24
N GLY A 217 -9.81 3.01 -13.19
CA GLY A 217 -9.88 4.40 -13.60
C GLY A 217 -10.15 4.56 -15.10
N TYR A 218 -9.52 3.73 -15.94
CA TYR A 218 -9.69 3.76 -17.39
C TYR A 218 -11.12 3.35 -17.78
N PHE A 219 -11.65 2.27 -17.21
CA PHE A 219 -13.02 1.83 -17.48
C PHE A 219 -14.05 2.89 -17.08
N LEU A 220 -13.98 3.38 -15.83
CA LEU A 220 -14.91 4.41 -15.34
C LEU A 220 -14.70 5.76 -16.03
N GLY A 221 -13.51 6.00 -16.58
CA GLY A 221 -13.15 7.20 -17.31
C GLY A 221 -13.62 7.22 -18.77
N ASN A 222 -13.65 6.07 -19.45
CA ASN A 222 -13.84 5.99 -20.90
C ASN A 222 -14.99 5.07 -21.33
N LEU A 223 -15.23 3.97 -20.63
CA LEU A 223 -16.09 2.87 -21.10
C LEU A 223 -17.42 2.74 -20.31
N ALA A 224 -17.63 3.60 -19.32
CA ALA A 224 -18.78 3.54 -18.41
C ALA A 224 -20.01 4.34 -18.90
N GLU A 225 -20.37 4.20 -20.17
CA GLU A 225 -21.45 4.97 -20.80
C GLU A 225 -22.84 4.72 -20.17
N GLY A 226 -23.07 3.52 -19.61
CA GLY A 226 -24.35 3.15 -18.98
C GLY A 226 -24.62 3.77 -17.60
N TYR A 227 -23.67 4.50 -17.00
CA TYR A 227 -23.74 4.96 -15.61
C TYR A 227 -24.37 6.34 -15.54
N THR A 228 -25.67 6.42 -15.80
CA THR A 228 -26.44 7.66 -15.64
C THR A 228 -26.68 7.99 -14.17
N ASN A 229 -27.22 9.19 -13.87
CA ASN A 229 -27.64 9.52 -12.51
C ASN A 229 -28.79 8.60 -12.01
N GLY A 230 -29.48 7.87 -12.89
CA GLY A 230 -30.42 6.82 -12.50
C GLY A 230 -29.75 5.64 -11.80
N TRP A 231 -28.42 5.47 -11.95
CA TRP A 231 -27.66 4.37 -11.35
C TRP A 231 -27.76 4.35 -9.81
N PHE A 232 -27.91 5.51 -9.16
CA PHE A 232 -28.13 5.64 -7.71
C PHE A 232 -29.28 4.78 -7.17
N PHE A 233 -30.30 4.53 -8.00
CA PHE A 233 -31.53 3.84 -7.61
C PHE A 233 -31.52 2.34 -7.95
N THR A 234 -30.44 1.85 -8.55
CA THR A 234 -30.31 0.42 -8.87
C THR A 234 -30.06 -0.40 -7.60
N PRO A 235 -30.58 -1.65 -7.52
CA PRO A 235 -30.31 -2.52 -6.37
C PRO A 235 -28.81 -2.81 -6.20
N GLN A 236 -28.06 -2.87 -7.29
CA GLN A 236 -26.60 -2.99 -7.31
C GLN A 236 -25.94 -1.83 -6.56
N PHE A 237 -26.32 -0.60 -6.91
CA PHE A 237 -25.75 0.59 -6.28
C PHE A 237 -26.06 0.64 -4.79
N ILE A 238 -27.32 0.44 -4.42
CA ILE A 238 -27.76 0.52 -3.02
C ILE A 238 -27.12 -0.58 -2.18
N GLY A 239 -27.23 -1.84 -2.63
CA GLY A 239 -26.68 -2.99 -1.91
C GLY A 239 -25.15 -2.97 -1.85
N GLY A 240 -24.50 -2.63 -2.97
CA GLY A 240 -23.05 -2.50 -3.03
C GLY A 240 -22.51 -1.39 -2.14
N THR A 241 -23.16 -0.22 -2.12
CA THR A 241 -22.78 0.90 -1.23
C THR A 241 -22.94 0.51 0.24
N ALA A 242 -24.05 -0.15 0.61
CA ALA A 242 -24.25 -0.61 1.98
C ALA A 242 -23.15 -1.60 2.42
N LEU A 243 -22.81 -2.57 1.57
CA LEU A 243 -21.72 -3.52 1.82
C LEU A 243 -20.36 -2.83 1.90
N PHE A 244 -20.09 -1.86 1.03
CA PHE A 244 -18.85 -1.07 1.05
C PHE A 244 -18.65 -0.42 2.41
N PHE A 245 -19.65 0.34 2.89
CA PHE A 245 -19.55 1.02 4.18
C PHE A 245 -19.52 0.07 5.37
N MET A 246 -20.24 -1.05 5.31
CA MET A 246 -20.17 -2.09 6.34
C MET A 246 -18.74 -2.68 6.44
N GLY A 247 -18.15 -3.03 5.30
CA GLY A 247 -16.78 -3.52 5.23
C GLY A 247 -15.76 -2.51 5.74
N ALA A 248 -15.87 -1.26 5.29
CA ALA A 248 -14.99 -0.16 5.72
C ALA A 248 -15.09 0.08 7.24
N ALA A 249 -16.31 0.07 7.80
CA ALA A 249 -16.51 0.22 9.24
C ALA A 249 -15.84 -0.92 10.04
N VAL A 250 -16.00 -2.17 9.59
CA VAL A 250 -15.34 -3.34 10.20
C VAL A 250 -13.82 -3.23 10.09
N ASN A 251 -13.29 -2.82 8.93
CA ASN A 251 -11.87 -2.63 8.69
C ASN A 251 -11.28 -1.58 9.65
N ILE A 252 -11.84 -0.37 9.64
CA ILE A 252 -11.37 0.77 10.45
C ILE A 252 -11.49 0.46 11.94
N HIS A 253 -12.61 -0.11 12.39
CA HIS A 253 -12.80 -0.48 13.79
C HIS A 253 -11.74 -1.50 14.25
N SER A 254 -11.49 -2.52 13.43
CA SER A 254 -10.51 -3.56 13.73
C SER A 254 -9.08 -3.04 13.73
N ASP A 255 -8.72 -2.17 12.79
CA ASP A 255 -7.41 -1.53 12.75
C ASP A 255 -7.20 -0.62 13.97
N ASN A 256 -8.21 0.13 14.40
CA ASN A 256 -8.12 0.94 15.62
C ASN A 256 -7.85 0.09 16.87
N ILE A 257 -8.47 -1.09 17.00
CA ILE A 257 -8.14 -2.05 18.07
C ILE A 257 -6.67 -2.46 17.98
N LEU A 258 -6.19 -2.86 16.79
CA LEU A 258 -4.80 -3.29 16.59
C LEU A 258 -3.78 -2.19 16.90
N LEU A 259 -4.10 -0.94 16.57
CA LEU A 259 -3.28 0.22 16.89
C LEU A 259 -3.23 0.47 18.40
N GLY A 260 -4.33 0.24 19.11
CA GLY A 260 -4.43 0.34 20.57
C GLY A 260 -3.60 -0.69 21.33
N LEU A 261 -3.31 -1.86 20.74
CA LEU A 261 -2.51 -2.90 21.39
C LEU A 261 -1.05 -2.51 21.63
N ARG A 262 -0.52 -1.54 20.87
CA ARG A 262 0.88 -1.10 20.98
C ARG A 262 0.98 0.12 21.90
N LYS A 263 1.48 -0.10 23.12
CA LYS A 263 1.95 0.98 24.01
C LYS A 263 3.40 1.35 23.65
N PRO A 264 3.79 2.64 23.71
CA PRO A 264 5.18 3.04 23.54
C PRO A 264 6.07 2.29 24.53
N GLY A 265 7.16 1.68 24.05
CA GLY A 265 8.14 1.00 24.91
C GLY A 265 7.83 -0.46 25.30
N GLU A 266 6.66 -1.01 24.96
CA GLU A 266 6.35 -2.43 25.22
C GLU A 266 6.67 -3.31 24.01
N PRO A 267 7.76 -4.10 24.02
CA PRO A 267 8.04 -5.06 22.97
C PRO A 267 7.08 -6.26 23.07
N GLY A 268 6.53 -6.70 21.94
CA GLY A 268 5.74 -7.94 21.87
C GLY A 268 4.44 -7.81 21.08
N TYR A 269 3.94 -8.95 20.62
CA TYR A 269 2.59 -9.06 20.07
C TYR A 269 1.60 -9.39 21.19
N LYS A 270 0.35 -8.97 21.03
CA LYS A 270 -0.75 -9.29 21.94
C LYS A 270 -1.89 -9.94 21.17
N ILE A 271 -2.72 -10.72 21.87
CA ILE A 271 -3.96 -11.27 21.32
C ILE A 271 -4.99 -10.12 21.25
N PRO A 272 -5.47 -9.74 20.06
CA PRO A 272 -6.54 -8.74 19.94
C PRO A 272 -7.84 -9.27 20.54
N GLN A 273 -8.59 -8.39 21.21
CA GLN A 273 -9.86 -8.67 21.85
C GLN A 273 -10.89 -7.59 21.47
N GLY A 274 -12.18 -7.91 21.55
CA GLY A 274 -13.27 -6.99 21.23
C GLY A 274 -13.71 -7.02 19.77
N GLY A 275 -14.92 -6.50 19.49
CA GLY A 275 -15.52 -6.53 18.15
C GLY A 275 -15.53 -7.94 17.52
N LEU A 276 -15.28 -8.00 16.21
CA LEU A 276 -15.20 -9.27 15.48
C LEU A 276 -13.97 -10.11 15.83
N PHE A 277 -12.97 -9.58 16.57
CA PHE A 277 -11.86 -10.41 17.04
C PHE A 277 -12.33 -11.55 17.96
N ARG A 278 -13.54 -11.48 18.54
CA ARG A 278 -14.14 -12.59 19.28
C ARG A 278 -14.32 -13.85 18.43
N TYR A 279 -14.56 -13.69 17.12
CA TYR A 279 -14.90 -14.77 16.21
C TYR A 279 -13.78 -15.11 15.22
N ILE A 280 -13.01 -14.10 14.80
CA ILE A 280 -12.00 -14.26 13.74
C ILE A 280 -10.67 -13.58 14.10
N SER A 281 -9.56 -14.11 13.59
CA SER A 281 -8.22 -13.57 13.82
C SER A 281 -7.96 -12.26 13.08
N CYS A 282 -8.55 -12.10 11.90
CA CYS A 282 -8.25 -11.00 10.98
C CYS A 282 -9.51 -10.26 10.51
N PRO A 283 -10.30 -9.67 11.43
CA PRO A 283 -11.50 -8.92 11.07
C PRO A 283 -11.22 -7.67 10.24
N ASN A 284 -10.03 -7.07 10.35
CA ASN A 284 -9.65 -5.98 9.45
C ASN A 284 -9.54 -6.46 8.00
N LEU A 285 -8.95 -7.64 7.78
CA LEU A 285 -8.86 -8.25 6.45
C LEU A 285 -10.22 -8.70 5.92
N PHE A 286 -11.08 -9.24 6.79
CA PHE A 286 -12.47 -9.55 6.45
C PHE A 286 -13.25 -8.30 6.01
N GLY A 287 -13.16 -7.21 6.79
CA GLY A 287 -13.79 -5.94 6.46
C GLY A 287 -13.34 -5.42 5.09
N GLU A 288 -12.05 -5.49 4.78
CA GLU A 288 -11.49 -5.08 3.48
C GLU A 288 -12.00 -5.95 2.32
N ILE A 289 -12.17 -7.27 2.53
CA ILE A 289 -12.79 -8.16 1.54
C ILE A 289 -14.26 -7.77 1.29
N VAL A 290 -15.03 -7.53 2.36
CA VAL A 290 -16.44 -7.12 2.26
C VAL A 290 -16.56 -5.75 1.59
N GLU A 291 -15.67 -4.82 1.92
CA GLU A 291 -15.64 -3.48 1.34
C GLU A 291 -15.47 -3.54 -0.18
N TRP A 292 -14.45 -4.24 -0.67
CA TRP A 292 -14.19 -4.35 -2.10
C TRP A 292 -15.19 -5.24 -2.84
N THR A 293 -15.80 -6.22 -2.15
CA THR A 293 -16.95 -6.97 -2.70
C THR A 293 -18.15 -6.05 -2.89
N GLY A 294 -18.43 -5.18 -1.91
CA GLY A 294 -19.44 -4.14 -2.01
C GLY A 294 -19.16 -3.17 -3.16
N PHE A 295 -17.90 -2.75 -3.32
CA PHE A 295 -17.47 -1.91 -4.46
C PHE A 295 -17.71 -2.60 -5.81
N ALA A 296 -17.39 -3.89 -5.93
CA ALA A 296 -17.64 -4.67 -7.14
C ALA A 296 -19.14 -4.79 -7.47
N ILE A 297 -19.99 -4.97 -6.46
CA ILE A 297 -21.45 -5.01 -6.63
C ILE A 297 -21.98 -3.62 -7.02
N LEU A 298 -21.53 -2.58 -6.33
CA LEU A 298 -21.87 -1.17 -6.59
C LEU A 298 -21.56 -0.77 -8.03
N CYS A 299 -20.35 -1.11 -8.48
CA CYS A 299 -19.87 -0.78 -9.80
C CYS A 299 -20.44 -1.72 -10.85
N TRP A 300 -20.71 -2.98 -10.52
CA TRP A 300 -21.25 -3.99 -11.44
C TRP A 300 -20.47 -4.10 -12.76
N ASN A 301 -19.14 -4.10 -12.69
CA ASN A 301 -18.27 -4.24 -13.86
C ASN A 301 -17.05 -5.15 -13.59
N LEU A 302 -16.44 -5.61 -14.67
CA LEU A 302 -15.34 -6.56 -14.62
C LEU A 302 -14.07 -6.01 -13.92
N PRO A 303 -13.61 -4.76 -14.16
CA PRO A 303 -12.49 -4.19 -13.42
C PRO A 303 -12.70 -4.18 -11.90
N ALA A 304 -13.87 -3.76 -11.42
CA ALA A 304 -14.18 -3.72 -10.00
C ALA A 304 -14.26 -5.15 -9.41
N ALA A 305 -14.86 -6.09 -10.14
CA ALA A 305 -14.85 -7.50 -9.77
C ALA A 305 -13.43 -8.08 -9.70
N SER A 306 -12.56 -7.70 -10.65
CA SER A 306 -11.15 -8.11 -10.63
C SER A 306 -10.45 -7.67 -9.35
N PHE A 307 -10.73 -6.46 -8.87
CA PHE A 307 -10.13 -5.97 -7.64
C PHE A 307 -10.64 -6.74 -6.42
N ALA A 308 -11.95 -7.00 -6.32
CA ALA A 308 -12.50 -7.82 -5.24
C ALA A 308 -11.86 -9.22 -5.19
N ILE A 309 -11.66 -9.86 -6.36
CA ILE A 309 -10.97 -11.15 -6.47
C ILE A 309 -9.52 -11.03 -6.02
N TRP A 310 -8.77 -10.03 -6.48
CA TRP A 310 -7.39 -9.79 -6.05
C TRP A 310 -7.28 -9.56 -4.55
N THR A 311 -8.19 -8.78 -3.97
CA THR A 311 -8.26 -8.55 -2.53
C THR A 311 -8.44 -9.88 -1.79
N ALA A 312 -9.44 -10.69 -2.15
CA ALA A 312 -9.66 -12.00 -1.52
C ALA A 312 -8.46 -12.94 -1.71
N ALA A 313 -7.91 -13.02 -2.93
CA ALA A 313 -6.77 -13.85 -3.29
C ALA A 313 -5.51 -13.53 -2.46
N ASN A 314 -5.32 -12.27 -2.04
CA ASN A 314 -4.18 -11.87 -1.21
C ASN A 314 -4.48 -11.93 0.29
N LEU A 315 -5.68 -11.51 0.69
CA LEU A 315 -6.00 -11.34 2.10
C LEU A 315 -6.39 -12.65 2.79
N VAL A 316 -7.01 -13.60 2.08
CA VAL A 316 -7.39 -14.90 2.65
C VAL A 316 -6.16 -15.74 3.01
N PRO A 317 -5.17 -15.98 2.11
CA PRO A 317 -3.95 -16.71 2.48
C PRO A 317 -3.19 -16.03 3.61
N ARG A 318 -3.15 -14.69 3.60
CA ARG A 318 -2.53 -13.90 4.66
C ARG A 318 -3.22 -14.10 6.02
N ALA A 319 -4.54 -14.08 6.05
CA ALA A 319 -5.31 -14.27 7.27
C ALA A 319 -5.07 -15.68 7.85
N LEU A 320 -5.00 -16.70 7.00
CA LEU A 320 -4.64 -18.06 7.42
C LEU A 320 -3.22 -18.11 8.04
N SER A 321 -2.24 -17.43 7.42
CA SER A 321 -0.90 -17.32 8.00
C SER A 321 -0.87 -16.55 9.32
N HIS A 322 -1.70 -15.51 9.49
CA HIS A 322 -1.83 -14.81 10.77
C HIS A 322 -2.49 -15.68 11.84
N HIS A 323 -3.54 -16.42 11.49
CA HIS A 323 -4.22 -17.35 12.38
C HIS A 323 -3.27 -18.45 12.87
N ARG A 324 -2.54 -19.12 11.96
CA ARG A 324 -1.53 -20.12 12.32
C ARG A 324 -0.46 -19.56 13.25
N TRP A 325 0.06 -18.38 12.91
CA TRP A 325 1.07 -17.72 13.73
C TRP A 325 0.56 -17.43 15.14
N TYR A 326 -0.68 -16.94 15.30
CA TYR A 326 -1.26 -16.70 16.62
C TYR A 326 -1.37 -17.99 17.45
N ARG A 327 -1.85 -19.09 16.85
CA ARG A 327 -1.95 -20.39 17.52
C ARG A 327 -0.62 -20.96 17.97
N GLN A 328 0.45 -20.70 17.22
CA GLN A 328 1.80 -21.18 17.54
C GLN A 328 2.50 -20.33 18.61
N ASN A 329 2.15 -19.04 18.71
CA ASN A 329 2.88 -18.09 19.56
C ASN A 329 2.16 -17.75 20.87
N PHE A 330 0.88 -18.08 21.00
CA PHE A 330 0.10 -17.83 22.21
C PHE A 330 -0.56 -19.11 22.70
N LYS A 331 -0.19 -19.55 23.90
CA LYS A 331 -0.82 -20.71 24.57
C LYS A 331 -2.30 -20.45 24.85
N ASP A 332 -2.64 -19.21 25.22
CA ASP A 332 -4.00 -18.79 25.57
C ASP A 332 -4.79 -18.27 24.34
N TYR A 333 -4.42 -18.67 23.12
CA TYR A 333 -5.15 -18.25 21.93
C TYR A 333 -6.51 -18.95 21.85
N PRO A 334 -7.63 -18.23 21.67
CA PRO A 334 -8.95 -18.86 21.65
C PRO A 334 -9.09 -19.83 20.48
N ALA A 335 -9.40 -21.09 20.80
CA ALA A 335 -9.36 -22.21 19.86
C ALA A 335 -10.53 -22.19 18.86
N GLU A 336 -11.64 -21.56 19.24
CA GLU A 336 -12.87 -21.42 18.47
C GLU A 336 -12.78 -20.34 17.38
N ARG A 337 -11.81 -19.41 17.48
CA ARG A 337 -11.61 -18.38 16.46
C ARG A 337 -11.30 -19.00 15.11
N LYS A 338 -11.86 -18.42 14.06
CA LYS A 338 -11.52 -18.71 12.66
C LYS A 338 -10.53 -17.68 12.12
N ALA A 339 -9.99 -17.87 10.93
CA ALA A 339 -8.97 -16.97 10.38
C ALA A 339 -9.55 -15.64 9.89
N VAL A 340 -10.62 -15.68 9.09
CA VAL A 340 -11.19 -14.52 8.38
C VAL A 340 -12.71 -14.58 8.15
N ILE A 341 -13.32 -15.74 7.95
CA ILE A 341 -14.78 -15.86 7.78
C ILE A 341 -15.40 -16.41 9.07
N PRO A 342 -16.25 -15.64 9.77
CA PRO A 342 -16.88 -16.10 11.01
C PRO A 342 -17.62 -17.43 10.83
N GLY A 343 -17.32 -18.41 11.70
CA GLY A 343 -17.93 -19.74 11.67
C GLY A 343 -17.42 -20.68 10.57
N VAL A 344 -16.64 -20.20 9.59
CA VAL A 344 -16.23 -20.99 8.43
C VAL A 344 -14.72 -21.18 8.36
N LEU A 345 -13.96 -20.10 8.11
CA LEU A 345 -12.55 -20.16 7.69
C LEU A 345 -11.64 -19.28 8.53
#